data_AF-A0A966X0F0-F1
#
_entry.id   AF-A0A966X0F0-F1
#
_cell.length_a   1.000
_cell.length_b   1.000
_cell.length_c   1.000
_cell.angle_alpha   90.00
_cell.angle_beta   90.00
_cell.angle_gamma   90.00
#
_symmetry.space_group_name_H-M   'P 1'
#
loop_
_entity.id
_entity.type
_entity.pdbx_description
1 polymer ?
#
loop_
_entity_poly.entity_id
_entity_poly.type
_entity_poly.pdbx_seq_one_letter_code
_entity_poly.pdbx_strand_id
1 'polypeptide(L)'
;GDVCFKRDGVFAMELGGPEVGRGCGGRGIIHGFETLEKLGFHDWGFDYVLLDFLGDVVCGGFGLPIARDMCQKVIVVASNDLQSLYVANNVCSAVEYFRKLGGNVGVAGMVINKDDSTGEAQAFAERAGIPVLAAIPAHDDIRRKSASYEIIGRPGTQWGPLFEELAKNVAEAPPMRPKPLSQDDLLGLFSADITGRDYVLEPATTVDMMGKDTVIKKSLEVVYDKV
;
A
#
# COMPACT_ATOMS: atom_id res chain seq x y z
N GLY A 1 28.91 -2.18 -6.10
CA GLY A 1 28.27 -1.02 -6.74
C GLY A 1 27.74 -0.14 -5.65
N ASP A 2 27.72 1.17 -5.85
CA ASP A 2 27.26 2.12 -4.84
C ASP A 2 25.79 1.84 -4.49
N VAL A 3 25.53 1.64 -3.19
CA VAL A 3 24.18 1.32 -2.63
C VAL A 3 23.45 2.60 -2.22
N CYS A 4 24.16 3.73 -2.17
CA CYS A 4 23.66 5.04 -1.75
C CYS A 4 24.10 6.14 -2.72
N PHE A 5 23.14 6.97 -3.14
CA PHE A 5 23.33 8.10 -4.04
C PHE A 5 22.94 9.40 -3.35
N LYS A 6 23.57 10.52 -3.72
CA LYS A 6 23.26 11.83 -3.16
C LYS A 6 23.04 12.87 -4.26
N ARG A 7 22.00 13.69 -4.09
CA ARG A 7 21.76 14.88 -4.90
C ARG A 7 21.06 15.95 -4.06
N ASP A 8 21.55 17.19 -4.13
CA ASP A 8 20.89 18.36 -3.52
C ASP A 8 20.54 18.19 -2.03
N GLY A 9 21.38 17.44 -1.28
CA GLY A 9 21.16 17.14 0.14
C GLY A 9 20.28 15.94 0.44
N VAL A 10 19.64 15.35 -0.58
CA VAL A 10 18.84 14.12 -0.48
C VAL A 10 19.72 12.91 -0.73
N PHE A 11 19.58 11.90 0.13
CA PHE A 11 20.25 10.60 0.01
C PHE A 11 19.21 9.56 -0.41
N ALA A 12 19.54 8.74 -1.41
CA ALA A 12 18.68 7.67 -1.92
C ALA A 12 19.44 6.35 -1.84
N MET A 13 18.77 5.31 -1.35
CA MET A 13 19.34 3.96 -1.21
C MET A 13 18.36 2.95 -1.76
N GLU A 14 18.88 1.97 -2.49
CA GLU A 14 18.11 0.87 -3.03
C GLU A 14 18.54 -0.43 -2.34
N LEU A 15 17.62 -1.06 -1.59
CA LEU A 15 17.90 -2.35 -0.95
C LEU A 15 18.00 -3.50 -1.98
N GLY A 16 17.51 -3.26 -3.19
CA GLY A 16 17.41 -4.26 -4.23
C GLY A 16 16.36 -5.33 -3.94
N GLY A 17 16.34 -6.35 -4.80
CA GLY A 17 15.42 -7.47 -4.69
C GLY A 17 15.94 -8.67 -5.47
N PRO A 18 15.32 -9.85 -5.34
CA PRO A 18 15.71 -10.99 -6.12
C PRO A 18 15.33 -10.80 -7.60
N GLU A 19 15.97 -11.56 -8.49
CA GLU A 19 15.61 -11.59 -9.91
C GLU A 19 14.14 -12.01 -10.11
N VAL A 20 13.50 -11.50 -11.17
CA VAL A 20 12.11 -11.82 -11.51
C VAL A 20 11.91 -13.34 -11.58
N GLY A 21 10.91 -13.85 -10.85
CA GLY A 21 10.60 -15.27 -10.77
C GLY A 21 11.49 -16.09 -9.84
N ARG A 22 12.39 -15.46 -9.06
CA ARG A 22 13.27 -16.14 -8.09
C ARG A 22 13.16 -15.50 -6.71
N GLY A 23 13.33 -16.31 -5.67
CA GLY A 23 13.47 -15.83 -4.28
C GLY A 23 12.20 -15.19 -3.69
N CYS A 24 12.38 -14.35 -2.67
CA CYS A 24 11.31 -13.64 -1.96
C CYS A 24 11.75 -12.20 -1.68
N GLY A 25 11.05 -11.22 -2.29
CA GLY A 25 11.35 -9.79 -2.10
C GLY A 25 11.29 -9.36 -0.63
N GLY A 26 10.31 -9.88 0.12
CA GLY A 26 10.19 -9.58 1.55
C GLY A 26 11.41 -10.02 2.37
N ARG A 27 12.08 -11.12 2.01
CA ARG A 27 13.31 -11.54 2.69
C ARG A 27 14.47 -10.57 2.40
N GLY A 28 14.53 -10.05 1.18
CA GLY A 28 15.50 -9.02 0.79
C GLY A 28 15.35 -7.75 1.64
N ILE A 29 14.12 -7.30 1.85
CA ILE A 29 13.81 -6.12 2.68
C ILE A 29 14.25 -6.34 4.13
N ILE A 30 13.90 -7.48 4.73
CA ILE A 30 14.30 -7.80 6.10
C ILE A 30 15.82 -7.74 6.24
N HIS A 31 16.54 -8.40 5.32
CA HIS A 31 18.00 -8.40 5.34
C HIS A 31 18.61 -7.01 5.09
N GLY A 32 17.98 -6.20 4.23
CA GLY A 32 18.37 -4.83 3.96
C GLY A 32 18.29 -3.96 5.21
N PHE A 33 17.17 -4.02 5.94
CA PHE A 33 17.02 -3.30 7.21
C PHE A 33 17.98 -3.78 8.29
N GLU A 34 18.15 -5.10 8.46
CA GLU A 34 19.13 -5.63 9.42
C GLU A 34 20.56 -5.15 9.11
N THR A 35 20.88 -4.94 7.82
CA THR A 35 22.16 -4.39 7.40
C THR A 35 22.26 -2.90 7.71
N LEU A 36 21.21 -2.12 7.41
CA LEU A 36 21.16 -0.70 7.74
C LEU A 36 21.28 -0.46 9.26
N GLU A 37 20.57 -1.24 10.07
CA GLU A 37 20.66 -1.18 11.54
C GLU A 37 22.10 -1.43 12.01
N LYS A 38 22.80 -2.44 11.47
CA LYS A 38 24.21 -2.71 11.79
C LYS A 38 25.16 -1.59 11.40
N LEU A 39 24.81 -0.81 10.38
CA LEU A 39 25.58 0.36 9.94
C LEU A 39 25.23 1.63 10.73
N GLY A 40 24.40 1.52 11.78
CA GLY A 40 24.05 2.64 12.65
C GLY A 40 23.03 3.58 12.03
N PHE A 41 22.09 3.08 11.20
CA PHE A 41 21.09 3.90 10.50
C PHE A 41 20.37 4.92 11.40
N HIS A 42 20.10 4.57 12.66
CA HIS A 42 19.45 5.46 13.62
C HIS A 42 20.32 6.66 14.06
N ASP A 43 21.64 6.58 13.87
CA ASP A 43 22.60 7.61 14.28
C ASP A 43 22.96 8.59 13.14
N TRP A 44 22.41 8.39 11.92
CA TRP A 44 22.79 9.17 10.74
C TRP A 44 22.21 10.59 10.70
N GLY A 45 21.37 10.96 11.68
CA GLY A 45 20.93 12.35 11.87
C GLY A 45 20.03 12.90 10.76
N PHE A 46 19.26 12.03 10.07
CA PHE A 46 18.27 12.48 9.09
C PHE A 46 17.03 13.06 9.78
N ASP A 47 16.55 14.19 9.26
CA ASP A 47 15.29 14.80 9.72
C ASP A 47 14.08 13.96 9.28
N TYR A 48 14.15 13.40 8.07
CA TYR A 48 13.11 12.57 7.48
C TYR A 48 13.71 11.35 6.78
N VAL A 49 13.04 10.21 6.93
CA VAL A 49 13.31 8.99 6.17
C VAL A 49 12.02 8.62 5.46
N LEU A 50 12.07 8.60 4.13
CA LEU A 50 10.98 8.10 3.30
C LEU A 50 11.31 6.67 2.89
N LEU A 51 10.40 5.76 3.18
CA LEU A 51 10.46 4.36 2.81
C LEU A 51 9.46 4.13 1.68
N ASP A 52 9.95 3.92 0.46
CA ASP A 52 9.10 3.61 -0.70
C ASP A 52 8.84 2.10 -0.77
N PHE A 53 7.58 1.71 -0.64
CA PHE A 53 7.14 0.32 -0.51
C PHE A 53 6.03 0.00 -1.49
N LEU A 54 6.11 -1.20 -2.07
CA LEU A 54 5.02 -1.81 -2.83
C LEU A 54 3.82 -2.07 -1.92
N GLY A 55 2.67 -1.47 -2.23
CA GLY A 55 1.46 -1.56 -1.41
C GLY A 55 0.61 -2.80 -1.65
N ASP A 56 0.77 -3.49 -2.77
CA ASP A 56 0.01 -4.68 -3.16
C ASP A 56 0.25 -5.87 -2.21
N VAL A 57 1.46 -5.94 -1.64
CA VAL A 57 1.86 -6.95 -0.67
C VAL A 57 2.17 -6.28 0.67
N VAL A 58 1.30 -6.47 1.67
CA VAL A 58 1.49 -5.96 3.04
C VAL A 58 1.80 -7.06 4.05
N CYS A 59 2.52 -8.10 3.60
CA CYS A 59 2.87 -9.26 4.42
C CYS A 59 4.38 -9.48 4.51
N GLY A 60 4.81 -10.26 5.50
CA GLY A 60 6.22 -10.61 5.71
C GLY A 60 7.11 -9.35 5.81
N GLY A 61 8.14 -9.29 4.97
CA GLY A 61 9.09 -8.17 4.96
C GLY A 61 8.51 -6.84 4.48
N PHE A 62 7.46 -6.83 3.66
CA PHE A 62 6.84 -5.59 3.18
C PHE A 62 6.02 -4.91 4.29
N GLY A 63 5.49 -5.69 5.24
CA GLY A 63 4.84 -5.16 6.45
C GLY A 63 5.82 -4.82 7.57
N LEU A 64 7.11 -5.08 7.41
CA LEU A 64 8.12 -4.94 8.47
C LEU A 64 8.17 -3.52 9.07
N PRO A 65 8.15 -2.42 8.28
CA PRO A 65 8.21 -1.08 8.85
C PRO A 65 7.05 -0.77 9.79
N ILE A 66 5.86 -1.29 9.48
CA ILE A 66 4.65 -1.16 10.29
C ILE A 66 4.72 -2.09 11.51
N ALA A 67 5.11 -3.34 11.29
CA ALA A 67 5.12 -4.38 12.32
C ALA A 67 6.14 -4.14 13.44
N ARG A 68 7.24 -3.45 13.14
CA ARG A 68 8.34 -3.17 14.08
C ARG A 68 8.44 -1.71 14.52
N ASP A 69 7.41 -0.90 14.28
CA ASP A 69 7.41 0.55 14.59
C ASP A 69 8.64 1.28 14.01
N MET A 70 9.12 0.87 12.83
CA MET A 70 10.28 1.49 12.17
C MET A 70 9.91 2.77 11.44
N CYS A 71 8.63 2.97 11.14
CA CYS A 71 8.09 4.23 10.66
C CYS A 71 7.06 4.77 11.66
N GLN A 72 6.95 6.09 11.74
CA GLN A 72 5.96 6.73 12.62
C GLN A 72 4.57 6.73 11.99
N LYS A 73 4.53 6.89 10.66
CA LYS A 73 3.30 7.03 9.89
C LYS A 73 3.46 6.54 8.46
N VAL A 74 2.37 6.07 7.88
CA VAL A 74 2.26 5.58 6.51
C VAL A 74 1.54 6.61 5.66
N ILE A 75 2.06 6.89 4.46
CA ILE A 75 1.39 7.70 3.46
C ILE A 75 0.84 6.73 2.41
N VAL A 76 -0.46 6.76 2.18
CA VAL A 76 -1.09 5.90 1.17
C VAL A 76 -1.17 6.68 -0.13
N VAL A 77 -0.68 6.14 -1.23
CA VAL A 77 -0.84 6.74 -2.56
C VAL A 77 -1.85 5.90 -3.33
N ALA A 78 -2.92 6.52 -3.81
CA ALA A 78 -3.98 5.82 -4.55
C ALA A 78 -4.59 6.68 -5.66
N SER A 79 -5.15 6.03 -6.67
CA SER A 79 -5.99 6.64 -7.71
C SER A 79 -7.46 6.33 -7.45
N ASN A 80 -8.37 6.89 -8.25
CA ASN A 80 -9.81 6.67 -8.12
C ASN A 80 -10.27 5.28 -8.59
N ASP A 81 -9.39 4.39 -9.08
CA ASP A 81 -9.78 3.06 -9.52
C ASP A 81 -9.89 2.04 -8.38
N LEU A 82 -10.76 1.04 -8.58
CA LEU A 82 -11.07 0.03 -7.57
C LEU A 82 -9.85 -0.76 -7.10
N GLN A 83 -8.92 -1.10 -7.99
CA GLN A 83 -7.75 -1.90 -7.62
C GLN A 83 -6.80 -1.08 -6.74
N SER A 84 -6.61 0.19 -7.06
CA SER A 84 -5.83 1.12 -6.24
C SER A 84 -6.44 1.28 -4.85
N LEU A 85 -7.75 1.50 -4.75
CA LEU A 85 -8.43 1.63 -3.45
C LEU A 85 -8.49 0.32 -2.65
N TYR A 86 -8.54 -0.83 -3.33
CA TYR A 86 -8.40 -2.14 -2.67
C TYR A 86 -7.04 -2.30 -2.01
N VAL A 87 -5.97 -1.94 -2.73
CA VAL A 87 -4.60 -1.95 -2.19
C VAL A 87 -4.45 -0.95 -1.04
N ALA A 88 -4.98 0.27 -1.19
CA ALA A 88 -5.02 1.27 -0.11
C ALA A 88 -5.73 0.75 1.15
N ASN A 89 -6.84 0.02 0.96
CA ASN A 89 -7.60 -0.59 2.06
C ASN A 89 -6.83 -1.73 2.75
N ASN A 90 -6.04 -2.50 2.00
CA ASN A 90 -5.16 -3.54 2.57
C ASN A 90 -4.06 -2.92 3.44
N VAL A 91 -3.46 -1.80 3.01
CA VAL A 91 -2.50 -1.05 3.83
C VAL A 91 -3.16 -0.53 5.11
N CYS A 92 -4.36 0.05 5.00
CA CYS A 92 -5.13 0.49 6.17
C CYS A 92 -5.41 -0.68 7.13
N SER A 93 -5.77 -1.85 6.58
CA SER A 93 -6.02 -3.09 7.34
C SER A 93 -4.78 -3.57 8.08
N ALA A 94 -3.62 -3.53 7.44
CA ALA A 94 -2.35 -3.89 8.05
C ALA A 94 -1.99 -2.95 9.21
N VAL A 95 -2.12 -1.62 9.00
CA VAL A 95 -1.87 -0.64 10.07
C VAL A 95 -2.82 -0.87 11.25
N GLU A 96 -4.11 -1.06 10.99
CA GLU A 96 -5.08 -1.33 12.06
C GLU A 96 -4.73 -2.61 12.82
N TYR A 97 -4.40 -3.69 12.11
CA TYR A 97 -4.02 -4.97 12.70
C TYR A 97 -2.85 -4.83 13.67
N PHE A 98 -1.76 -4.18 13.25
CA PHE A 98 -0.59 -3.99 14.13
C PHE A 98 -0.88 -3.01 15.26
N ARG A 99 -1.76 -2.01 15.07
CA ARG A 99 -2.26 -1.15 16.15
C ARG A 99 -3.01 -1.93 17.22
N LYS A 100 -3.80 -2.95 16.85
CA LYS A 100 -4.45 -3.85 17.82
C LYS A 100 -3.46 -4.70 18.61
N LEU A 101 -2.32 -5.03 18.01
CA LEU A 101 -1.24 -5.77 18.67
C LEU A 101 -0.34 -4.88 19.55
N GLY A 102 -0.63 -3.58 19.64
CA GLY A 102 0.11 -2.63 20.48
C GLY A 102 1.13 -1.76 19.75
N GLY A 103 1.19 -1.83 18.41
CA GLY A 103 2.02 -0.94 17.60
C GLY A 103 1.52 0.50 17.60
N ASN A 104 2.42 1.43 17.27
CA ASN A 104 2.17 2.87 17.32
C ASN A 104 1.99 3.51 15.94
N VAL A 105 2.37 2.80 14.87
CA VAL A 105 2.24 3.28 13.49
C VAL A 105 0.79 3.64 13.15
N GLY A 106 0.59 4.80 12.51
CA GLY A 106 -0.70 5.21 11.94
C GLY A 106 -0.61 5.55 10.46
N VAL A 107 -1.73 5.88 9.85
CA VAL A 107 -1.79 6.45 8.50
C VAL A 107 -1.76 7.98 8.63
N ALA A 108 -0.80 8.64 7.99
CA ALA A 108 -0.73 10.10 7.92
C ALA A 108 -1.88 10.67 7.10
N GLY A 109 -2.19 10.01 5.99
CA GLY A 109 -3.22 10.39 5.05
C GLY A 109 -3.01 9.74 3.69
N MET A 110 -3.82 10.17 2.73
CA MET A 110 -3.78 9.68 1.36
C MET A 110 -3.34 10.78 0.40
N VAL A 111 -2.46 10.44 -0.54
CA VAL A 111 -2.18 11.23 -1.74
C VAL A 111 -2.99 10.64 -2.87
N ILE A 112 -3.96 11.39 -3.39
CA ILE A 112 -4.69 11.01 -4.59
C ILE A 112 -3.77 11.30 -5.77
N ASN A 113 -3.35 10.28 -6.50
CA ASN A 113 -2.50 10.42 -7.67
C ASN A 113 -3.28 10.12 -8.94
N LYS A 114 -2.95 10.81 -10.03
CA LYS A 114 -3.68 10.72 -11.30
C LYS A 114 -5.17 10.97 -11.07
N ASP A 115 -5.49 12.03 -10.32
CA ASP A 115 -6.87 12.41 -10.04
C ASP A 115 -7.56 12.82 -11.35
N ASP A 116 -8.59 12.06 -11.72
CA ASP A 116 -9.51 12.28 -12.82
C ASP A 116 -10.85 12.88 -12.35
N SER A 117 -10.92 13.28 -11.07
CA SER A 117 -12.03 14.00 -10.45
C SER A 117 -13.34 13.21 -10.33
N THR A 118 -13.29 11.88 -10.43
CA THR A 118 -14.45 11.00 -10.20
C THR A 118 -14.80 10.88 -8.70
N GLY A 119 -13.82 11.02 -7.81
CA GLY A 119 -14.02 11.28 -6.38
C GLY A 119 -14.07 10.05 -5.47
N GLU A 120 -13.92 8.84 -6.00
CA GLU A 120 -13.94 7.59 -5.22
C GLU A 120 -12.80 7.54 -4.20
N ALA A 121 -11.61 8.04 -4.54
CA ALA A 121 -10.49 8.10 -3.61
C ALA A 121 -10.79 9.07 -2.44
N GLN A 122 -11.38 10.24 -2.73
CA GLN A 122 -11.80 11.18 -1.69
C GLN A 122 -12.84 10.53 -0.76
N ALA A 123 -13.83 9.83 -1.32
CA ALA A 123 -14.84 9.12 -0.55
C ALA A 123 -14.24 7.97 0.28
N PHE A 124 -13.23 7.26 -0.26
CA PHE A 124 -12.48 6.27 0.48
C PHE A 124 -11.76 6.88 1.69
N ALA A 125 -11.02 7.98 1.51
CA ALA A 125 -10.31 8.66 2.61
C ALA A 125 -11.27 9.06 3.73
N GLU A 126 -12.43 9.62 3.39
CA GLU A 126 -13.45 10.01 4.35
C GLU A 126 -13.97 8.80 5.15
N ARG A 127 -14.35 7.72 4.47
CA ARG A 127 -14.84 6.50 5.13
C ARG A 127 -13.76 5.81 5.97
N ALA A 128 -12.52 5.82 5.48
CA ALA A 128 -11.36 5.29 6.19
C ALA A 128 -10.91 6.16 7.36
N GLY A 129 -11.43 7.39 7.48
CA GLY A 129 -11.11 8.32 8.55
C GLY A 129 -9.68 8.85 8.47
N ILE A 130 -9.15 9.03 7.26
CA ILE A 130 -7.80 9.55 7.00
C ILE A 130 -7.89 10.83 6.13
N PRO A 131 -7.03 11.83 6.34
CA PRO A 131 -7.07 13.06 5.54
C PRO A 131 -6.50 12.81 4.14
N VAL A 132 -6.93 13.62 3.17
CA VAL A 132 -6.26 13.73 1.87
C VAL A 132 -5.15 14.78 1.99
N LEU A 133 -3.92 14.37 1.71
CA LEU A 133 -2.71 15.20 1.85
C LEU A 133 -2.44 16.02 0.58
N ALA A 134 -2.80 15.50 -0.58
CA ALA A 134 -2.79 16.21 -1.85
C ALA A 134 -3.61 15.42 -2.88
N ALA A 135 -4.09 16.12 -3.90
CA ALA A 135 -4.62 15.54 -5.13
C ALA A 135 -3.74 15.97 -6.31
N ILE A 136 -3.00 15.03 -6.88
CA ILE A 136 -2.11 15.22 -8.03
C ILE A 136 -2.94 14.92 -9.29
N PRO A 137 -3.16 15.91 -10.17
CA PRO A 137 -4.04 15.73 -11.32
C PRO A 137 -3.45 14.76 -12.35
N ALA A 138 -4.32 14.08 -13.09
CA ALA A 138 -3.95 13.34 -14.27
C ALA A 138 -3.46 14.30 -15.38
N HIS A 139 -2.17 14.62 -15.39
CA HIS A 139 -1.59 15.64 -16.27
C HIS A 139 -0.37 15.14 -17.06
N ASP A 140 -0.33 15.46 -18.36
CA ASP A 140 0.71 14.97 -19.27
C ASP A 140 2.12 15.49 -18.94
N ASP A 141 2.27 16.74 -18.51
CA ASP A 141 3.58 17.26 -18.09
C ASP A 141 4.14 16.50 -16.87
N ILE A 142 3.32 16.19 -15.86
CA ILE A 142 3.72 15.37 -14.70
C ILE A 142 4.15 13.99 -15.18
N ARG A 143 3.33 13.34 -16.04
CA ARG A 143 3.62 12.02 -16.61
C ARG A 143 4.94 12.00 -17.38
N ARG A 144 5.17 12.98 -18.25
CA ARG A 144 6.40 13.10 -19.06
C ARG A 144 7.63 13.32 -18.20
N LYS A 145 7.54 14.21 -17.20
CA LYS A 145 8.64 14.47 -16.25
C LYS A 145 8.98 13.24 -15.42
N SER A 146 7.96 12.55 -14.90
CA SER A 146 8.14 11.29 -14.17
C SER A 146 8.82 10.23 -15.04
N ALA A 147 8.37 10.04 -16.29
CA ALA A 147 8.97 9.09 -17.22
C ALA A 147 10.41 9.44 -17.62
N SER A 148 10.80 10.71 -17.49
CA SER A 148 12.15 11.21 -17.81
C SER A 148 13.04 11.32 -16.57
N TYR A 149 12.60 10.80 -15.41
CA TYR A 149 13.30 10.91 -14.12
C TYR A 149 13.62 12.37 -13.71
N GLU A 150 12.74 13.31 -14.08
CA GLU A 150 12.86 14.70 -13.68
C GLU A 150 12.16 14.98 -12.34
N ILE A 151 12.76 15.85 -11.52
CA ILE A 151 12.10 16.42 -10.34
C ILE A 151 10.94 17.30 -10.81
N ILE A 152 9.72 16.93 -10.43
CA ILE A 152 8.47 17.58 -10.86
C ILE A 152 8.23 18.88 -10.09
N GLY A 153 8.25 18.82 -8.76
CA GLY A 153 7.95 19.95 -7.86
C GLY A 153 9.15 20.85 -7.57
N ARG A 154 9.78 21.44 -8.60
CA ARG A 154 10.87 22.41 -8.35
C ARG A 154 10.29 23.76 -7.89
N PRO A 155 10.90 24.44 -6.91
CA PRO A 155 10.45 25.77 -6.48
C PRO A 155 10.35 26.76 -7.65
N GLY A 156 9.26 27.53 -7.69
CA GLY A 156 8.99 28.51 -8.75
C GLY A 156 8.54 27.91 -10.10
N THR A 157 8.37 26.59 -10.20
CA THR A 157 7.77 25.94 -11.39
C THR A 157 6.28 25.67 -11.20
N GLN A 158 5.58 25.33 -12.27
CA GLN A 158 4.12 25.07 -12.27
C GLN A 158 3.67 24.12 -11.16
N TRP A 159 4.43 23.05 -10.89
CA TRP A 159 4.08 22.05 -9.88
C TRP A 159 4.72 22.29 -8.52
N GLY A 160 5.61 23.28 -8.39
CA GLY A 160 6.30 23.60 -7.14
C GLY A 160 5.34 23.80 -5.97
N PRO A 161 4.33 24.69 -6.07
CA PRO A 161 3.39 24.93 -4.99
C PRO A 161 2.65 23.68 -4.51
N LEU A 162 2.27 22.78 -5.43
CA LEU A 162 1.55 21.54 -5.10
C LEU A 162 2.41 20.62 -4.23
N PHE A 163 3.67 20.41 -4.60
CA PHE A 163 4.57 19.53 -3.86
C PHE A 163 5.11 20.18 -2.57
N GLU A 164 5.22 21.51 -2.53
CA GLU A 164 5.52 22.26 -1.30
C GLU A 164 4.40 22.11 -0.26
N GLU A 165 3.14 22.23 -0.69
CA GLU A 165 1.98 21.98 0.17
C GLU A 165 1.91 20.52 0.62
N LEU A 166 2.12 19.56 -0.29
CA LEU A 166 2.18 18.15 0.06
C LEU A 166 3.28 17.87 1.11
N ALA A 167 4.48 18.44 0.95
CA ALA A 167 5.56 18.26 1.90
C ALA A 167 5.18 18.77 3.30
N LYS A 168 4.53 19.94 3.38
CA LYS A 168 4.01 20.48 4.63
C LYS A 168 2.95 19.57 5.25
N ASN A 169 1.97 19.14 4.45
CA ASN A 169 0.89 18.27 4.91
C ASN A 169 1.42 16.93 5.43
N VAL A 170 2.39 16.33 4.74
CA VAL A 170 3.07 15.11 5.19
C VAL A 170 3.84 15.32 6.49
N ALA A 171 4.58 16.43 6.62
CA ALA A 171 5.34 16.72 7.82
C ALA A 171 4.43 16.88 9.05
N GLU A 172 3.35 17.64 8.92
CA GLU A 172 2.45 18.02 10.01
C GLU A 172 1.40 16.94 10.36
N ALA A 173 1.03 16.06 9.42
CA ALA A 173 -0.04 15.08 9.63
C ALA A 173 0.30 14.09 10.76
N PRO A 174 -0.60 13.91 11.76
CA PRO A 174 -0.39 12.93 12.82
C PRO A 174 -0.63 11.49 12.33
N PRO A 175 -0.09 10.47 13.01
CA PRO A 175 -0.40 9.08 12.73
C PRO A 175 -1.83 8.73 13.17
N MET A 176 -2.75 8.66 12.20
CA MET A 176 -4.15 8.32 12.45
C MET A 176 -4.35 6.81 12.52
N ARG A 177 -5.29 6.34 13.34
CA ARG A 177 -5.76 4.95 13.29
C ARG A 177 -6.83 4.86 12.18
N PRO A 178 -6.56 4.21 11.04
CA PRO A 178 -7.53 4.12 9.96
C PRO A 178 -8.70 3.18 10.35
N LYS A 179 -9.81 3.32 9.64
CA LYS A 179 -10.96 2.41 9.67
C LYS A 179 -11.06 1.69 8.33
N PRO A 180 -10.45 0.49 8.19
CA PRO A 180 -10.53 -0.25 6.94
C PRO A 180 -11.99 -0.55 6.58
N LEU A 181 -12.32 -0.41 5.29
CA LEU A 181 -13.64 -0.69 4.77
C LEU A 181 -13.82 -2.21 4.60
N SER A 182 -15.05 -2.69 4.79
CA SER A 182 -15.42 -4.02 4.33
C SER A 182 -15.37 -4.10 2.80
N GLN A 183 -15.36 -5.30 2.24
CA GLN A 183 -15.40 -5.48 0.79
C GLN A 183 -16.64 -4.83 0.17
N ASP A 184 -17.81 -4.97 0.82
CA ASP A 184 -19.05 -4.38 0.34
C ASP A 184 -19.04 -2.85 0.41
N ASP A 185 -18.47 -2.27 1.49
CA ASP A 185 -18.35 -0.82 1.64
C ASP A 185 -17.41 -0.21 0.60
N LEU A 186 -16.31 -0.91 0.30
CA LEU A 186 -15.32 -0.50 -0.69
C LEU A 186 -15.92 -0.57 -2.10
N LEU A 187 -16.53 -1.70 -2.46
CA LEU A 187 -17.26 -1.81 -3.73
C LEU A 187 -18.34 -0.73 -3.80
N GLY A 188 -19.00 -0.44 -2.67
CA GLY A 188 -19.96 0.64 -2.42
C GLY A 188 -19.55 2.04 -2.85
N LEU A 189 -18.27 2.29 -3.09
CA LEU A 189 -17.76 3.56 -3.63
C LEU A 189 -17.99 3.70 -5.14
N PHE A 190 -18.17 2.58 -5.84
CA PHE A 190 -18.27 2.51 -7.29
C PHE A 190 -19.69 2.13 -7.72
N SER A 191 -20.05 2.47 -8.96
CA SER A 191 -21.32 2.07 -9.55
C SER A 191 -21.43 0.54 -9.75
N ALA A 192 -22.66 0.02 -9.81
CA ALA A 192 -22.92 -1.42 -9.89
C ALA A 192 -22.40 -2.03 -11.20
N ASP A 193 -22.43 -1.27 -12.30
CA ASP A 193 -21.90 -1.63 -13.62
C ASP A 193 -20.38 -1.80 -13.63
N ILE A 194 -19.66 -1.03 -12.83
CA ILE A 194 -18.19 -1.14 -12.68
C ILE A 194 -17.81 -2.34 -11.80
N THR A 195 -18.59 -2.59 -10.73
CA THR A 195 -18.26 -3.60 -9.73
C THR A 195 -18.78 -5.00 -10.06
N GLY A 196 -19.72 -5.12 -11.00
CA GLY A 196 -20.40 -6.37 -11.29
C GLY A 196 -21.22 -6.89 -10.11
N ARG A 197 -21.61 -6.02 -9.17
CA ARG A 197 -22.35 -6.42 -7.95
C ARG A 197 -23.70 -7.07 -8.21
N ASP A 198 -24.25 -6.88 -9.40
CA ASP A 198 -25.50 -7.52 -9.84
C ASP A 198 -25.28 -8.96 -10.34
N TYR A 199 -24.03 -9.41 -10.47
CA TYR A 199 -23.71 -10.76 -10.91
C TYR A 199 -23.70 -11.73 -9.72
N VAL A 200 -24.58 -12.72 -9.76
CA VAL A 200 -24.64 -13.78 -8.74
C VAL A 200 -23.60 -14.84 -9.05
N LEU A 201 -22.62 -15.02 -8.16
CA LEU A 201 -21.64 -16.09 -8.28
C LEU A 201 -22.28 -17.44 -7.92
N GLU A 202 -22.19 -18.40 -8.84
CA GLU A 202 -22.56 -19.78 -8.58
C GLU A 202 -21.33 -20.53 -8.01
N PRO A 203 -21.43 -21.17 -6.82
CA PRO A 203 -20.33 -21.95 -6.28
C PRO A 203 -19.92 -23.07 -7.24
N ALA A 204 -18.63 -23.20 -7.51
CA ALA A 204 -18.11 -24.27 -8.35
C ALA A 204 -18.38 -25.65 -7.71
N THR A 205 -18.89 -26.59 -8.51
CA THR A 205 -19.06 -27.98 -8.09
C THR A 205 -17.74 -28.75 -8.17
N THR A 206 -17.67 -29.93 -7.53
CA THR A 206 -16.55 -30.86 -7.69
C THR A 206 -16.32 -31.24 -9.15
N VAL A 207 -17.40 -31.33 -9.95
CA VAL A 207 -17.32 -31.64 -11.38
C VAL A 207 -16.68 -30.48 -12.13
N ASP A 208 -17.06 -29.23 -11.84
CA ASP A 208 -16.47 -28.03 -12.45
C ASP A 208 -14.97 -27.92 -12.16
N MET A 209 -14.55 -28.28 -10.94
CA MET A 209 -13.15 -28.22 -10.53
C MET A 209 -12.30 -29.40 -11.01
N MET A 210 -12.86 -30.60 -11.15
CA MET A 210 -12.10 -31.84 -11.35
C MET A 210 -12.34 -32.54 -12.68
N GLY A 211 -13.35 -32.12 -13.47
CA GLY A 211 -13.64 -32.65 -14.79
C GLY A 211 -13.96 -34.15 -14.85
N LYS A 212 -14.35 -34.75 -13.71
CA LYS A 212 -14.63 -36.19 -13.60
C LYS A 212 -15.97 -36.38 -12.91
N ASP A 213 -16.71 -37.42 -13.33
CA ASP A 213 -17.86 -37.91 -12.59
C ASP A 213 -17.43 -38.18 -11.15
N THR A 214 -18.11 -37.55 -10.19
CA THR A 214 -17.90 -37.77 -8.76
C THR A 214 -18.14 -39.25 -8.44
N VAL A 215 -17.06 -40.05 -8.40
CA VAL A 215 -17.12 -41.40 -7.87
C VAL A 215 -17.23 -41.28 -6.35
N ILE A 216 -18.46 -41.34 -5.84
CA ILE A 216 -18.72 -41.41 -4.41
C ILE A 216 -18.15 -42.74 -3.89
N LYS A 217 -16.89 -42.72 -3.43
CA LYS A 217 -16.32 -43.84 -2.68
C LYS A 217 -16.79 -43.70 -1.23
N LYS A 218 -17.45 -44.74 -0.73
CA LYS A 218 -17.85 -44.82 0.67
C LYS A 218 -16.58 -44.70 1.55
N SER A 219 -16.52 -43.67 2.40
CA SER A 219 -15.39 -43.49 3.30
C SER A 219 -15.24 -44.74 4.18
N LEU A 220 -14.00 -45.21 4.34
CA LEU A 220 -13.65 -46.24 5.33
C LEU A 220 -13.33 -45.62 6.70
N GLU A 221 -13.44 -44.30 6.83
CA GLU A 221 -13.28 -43.63 8.11
C GLU A 221 -14.34 -44.13 9.08
N VAL A 222 -13.86 -44.74 10.16
CA VAL A 222 -14.67 -45.05 11.33
C VAL A 222 -14.99 -43.71 11.99
N VAL A 223 -16.22 -43.24 11.81
CA VAL A 223 -16.75 -42.09 12.54
C VAL A 223 -16.91 -42.50 14.00
N TYR A 224 -16.00 -42.03 14.85
CA TYR A 224 -16.14 -42.16 16.30
C TYR A 224 -16.99 -41.00 16.82
N ASP A 225 -18.31 -41.12 16.71
CA ASP A 225 -19.22 -40.23 17.43
C ASP A 225 -20.05 -40.99 18.46
N LYS A 226 -19.66 -40.77 19.73
CA LYS A 226 -20.46 -40.60 20.96
C LYS A 226 -19.84 -41.29 22.18
N VAL A 227 -19.18 -40.49 23.03
CA VAL A 227 -19.36 -40.58 24.48
C VAL A 227 -19.86 -39.22 24.95
#